data_AF-A0A382BK90-F1
#
_entry.id   AF-A0A382BK90-F1
#
_cell.length_a   1.000
_cell.length_b   1.000
_cell.length_c   1.000
_cell.angle_alpha   90.00
_cell.angle_beta   90.00
_cell.angle_gamma   90.00
#
_symmetry.space_group_name_H-M   'P 1'
#
loop_
_entity.id
_entity.type
_entity.pdbx_description
1 polymer ?
#
loop_
_entity_poly.entity_id
_entity_poly.type
_entity_poly.pdbx_seq_one_letter_code
_entity_poly.pdbx_strand_id
1 'polypeptide(L)'
;MAIKKTQAENSWAERVTDLEYSKGFIPYYWDDKNGRILLVVSNLNEDFLYLRSLATGVGSIDVRTLDRGNLVGSALVTFRQAGPKVLFVQKNLAFRSTTDSLDLANSIQESFAESVLGAFMIEAQEEGRFLVDATNFFLRDSTGIVTSIKSAALGDFKLDEERSTLYLPRTKTFPRNTEIEALLTFAGENVSDKLRPLLPDGRTISVRQHHSFVALPEDGYEPRKLDPRVGAGMTWLGKTFGPMSFKDYGANFNESTEVQWIHRWRLEKKNPDRPISEPIRPIVYYLDRGIPEPIRSAMREGALWWNVAFEKAGFKNAVQVRDLPKDADPMDVRYSVIQWVHRAERGWSVGLHYEDPRTGEIICGKLRMDSHRVRTVHNYWASMVPAIEDNACEKGLDPILELVSTLGTIKDEESLMLQRQAVLTAHEVGHTLGFPHNFSASLYDRGSVMEYVAPRIKIGADGTVDFSDAYQKGLGSWDILAVCFSYSLSPPGKEEEHLEAIVKKGLKEGILFLPESDPRWNPYD
;
A
#
# COMPACT_ATOMS: atom_id res chain seq x y z
N MET A 1 28.67 45.13 -24.68
CA MET A 1 27.51 44.78 -23.83
C MET A 1 26.89 43.52 -24.42
N ALA A 2 27.10 42.36 -23.77
CA ALA A 2 26.41 41.14 -24.16
C ALA A 2 24.95 41.27 -23.75
N ILE A 3 24.04 41.25 -24.73
CA ILE A 3 22.60 41.21 -24.49
C ILE A 3 22.34 39.86 -23.81
N LYS A 4 21.99 39.87 -22.52
CA LYS A 4 21.52 38.68 -21.81
C LYS A 4 20.24 38.23 -22.53
N LYS A 5 20.36 37.16 -23.31
CA LYS A 5 19.22 36.44 -23.88
C LYS A 5 18.22 36.15 -22.76
N THR A 6 16.94 36.38 -23.01
CA THR A 6 15.89 35.97 -22.08
C THR A 6 15.92 34.44 -21.93
N GLN A 7 15.41 33.91 -20.81
CA GLN A 7 15.49 32.49 -20.49
C GLN A 7 14.88 31.57 -21.59
N ALA A 8 14.00 32.14 -22.44
CA ALA A 8 13.34 31.52 -23.59
C ALA A 8 14.13 31.56 -24.92
N GLU A 9 15.31 32.20 -24.99
CA GLU A 9 16.11 32.35 -26.23
C GLU A 9 17.32 31.38 -26.33
N ASN A 10 17.50 30.50 -25.33
CA ASN A 10 18.46 29.41 -25.42
C ASN A 10 17.80 28.23 -26.14
N SER A 11 18.50 27.65 -27.11
CA SER A 11 17.99 26.49 -27.82
C SER A 11 17.89 25.29 -26.87
N TRP A 12 16.95 24.37 -27.13
CA TRP A 12 16.83 23.12 -26.36
C TRP A 12 18.18 22.40 -26.26
N ALA A 13 18.89 22.29 -27.39
CA ALA A 13 20.22 21.69 -27.47
C ALA A 13 21.22 22.33 -26.49
N GLU A 14 21.29 23.66 -26.43
CA GLU A 14 22.17 24.36 -25.47
C GLU A 14 21.81 24.06 -24.01
N ARG A 15 20.52 23.87 -23.69
CA ARG A 15 20.06 23.60 -22.33
C ARG A 15 20.39 22.20 -21.84
N VAL A 16 20.42 21.22 -22.75
CA VAL A 16 20.65 19.81 -22.43
C VAL A 16 22.05 19.33 -22.80
N THR A 17 22.92 20.24 -23.25
CA THR A 17 24.31 19.90 -23.58
C THR A 17 25.01 19.31 -22.36
N ASP A 18 25.66 18.16 -22.56
CA ASP A 18 26.36 17.37 -21.54
C ASP A 18 25.48 16.87 -20.37
N LEU A 19 24.15 16.88 -20.51
CA LEU A 19 23.24 16.31 -19.51
C LEU A 19 22.92 14.84 -19.82
N GLU A 20 22.78 14.01 -18.79
CA GLU A 20 22.42 12.61 -18.96
C GLU A 20 20.91 12.48 -19.22
N TYR A 21 20.53 11.91 -20.37
CA TYR A 21 19.13 11.69 -20.72
C TYR A 21 18.62 10.33 -20.23
N SER A 22 17.59 10.36 -19.40
CA SER A 22 16.87 9.18 -18.92
C SER A 22 15.53 9.04 -19.65
N LYS A 23 15.42 8.01 -20.48
CA LYS A 23 14.21 7.70 -21.24
C LYS A 23 13.23 6.85 -20.42
N GLY A 24 11.98 7.28 -20.29
CA GLY A 24 10.90 6.50 -19.67
C GLY A 24 9.53 7.13 -19.91
N PHE A 25 8.59 6.83 -19.00
CA PHE A 25 7.23 7.37 -19.04
C PHE A 25 7.19 8.89 -19.02
N ILE A 26 7.85 9.51 -18.04
CA ILE A 26 8.19 10.94 -18.07
C ILE A 26 9.71 11.03 -18.17
N PRO A 27 10.26 11.26 -19.37
CA PRO A 27 11.69 11.38 -19.53
C PRO A 27 12.24 12.59 -18.78
N TYR A 28 13.51 12.52 -18.41
CA TYR A 28 14.20 13.65 -17.79
C TYR A 28 15.68 13.72 -18.18
N TYR A 29 16.27 14.89 -17.99
CA TYR A 29 17.71 15.09 -18.00
C TYR A 29 18.23 15.28 -16.57
N TRP A 30 19.35 14.63 -16.25
CA TRP A 30 20.08 14.85 -15.02
C TRP A 30 21.24 15.84 -15.26
N ASP A 31 21.24 16.93 -14.49
CA ASP A 31 22.30 17.92 -14.44
C ASP A 31 23.10 17.76 -13.15
N ASP A 32 24.11 16.91 -13.21
CA ASP A 32 24.98 16.58 -12.08
C ASP A 32 25.71 17.81 -11.53
N LYS A 33 26.10 18.75 -12.40
CA LYS A 33 26.86 19.94 -12.02
C LYS A 33 26.05 20.88 -11.14
N ASN A 34 24.74 20.98 -11.39
CA ASN A 34 23.84 21.86 -10.64
C ASN A 34 22.89 21.10 -9.70
N GLY A 35 22.91 19.76 -9.70
CA GLY A 35 22.02 18.92 -8.92
C GLY A 35 20.55 18.99 -9.36
N ARG A 36 20.27 19.19 -10.66
CA ARG A 36 18.92 19.46 -11.17
C ARG A 36 18.36 18.30 -11.97
N ILE A 37 17.04 18.09 -11.86
CA ILE A 37 16.29 17.20 -12.74
C ILE A 37 15.35 18.00 -13.63
N LEU A 38 15.59 17.92 -14.94
CA LEU A 38 14.81 18.62 -15.95
C LEU A 38 13.85 17.64 -16.60
N LEU A 39 12.55 17.75 -16.33
CA LEU A 39 11.54 16.90 -16.95
C LEU A 39 11.31 17.32 -18.40
N VAL A 40 11.09 16.33 -19.26
CA VAL A 40 10.61 16.49 -20.63
C VAL A 40 9.12 16.21 -20.63
N VAL A 41 8.31 17.27 -20.66
CA VAL A 41 6.84 17.16 -20.68
C VAL A 41 6.37 17.23 -22.11
N SER A 42 5.72 16.18 -22.60
CA SER A 42 5.13 16.09 -23.95
C SER A 42 3.61 15.91 -23.95
N ASN A 43 3.08 15.27 -22.91
CA ASN A 43 1.69 14.81 -22.85
C ASN A 43 0.85 15.78 -22.00
N LEU A 44 0.61 16.97 -22.53
CA LEU A 44 -0.25 17.96 -21.87
C LEU A 44 -1.71 17.50 -21.88
N ASN A 45 -2.41 17.74 -20.77
CA ASN A 45 -3.82 17.40 -20.56
C ASN A 45 -4.15 15.90 -20.63
N GLU A 46 -3.13 15.05 -20.63
CA GLU A 46 -3.28 13.60 -20.44
C GLU A 46 -3.18 13.26 -18.97
N ASP A 47 -4.04 12.36 -18.51
CA ASP A 47 -4.09 11.93 -17.12
C ASP A 47 -3.12 10.78 -16.87
N PHE A 48 -2.49 10.80 -15.70
CA PHE A 48 -1.66 9.71 -15.18
C PHE A 48 -1.71 9.69 -13.66
N LEU A 49 -1.10 8.68 -13.04
CA LEU A 49 -1.06 8.56 -11.59
C LEU A 49 0.22 9.15 -11.03
N TYR A 50 0.08 9.86 -9.92
CA TYR A 50 1.18 10.30 -9.09
C TYR A 50 1.09 9.65 -7.72
N LEU A 51 2.11 8.85 -7.40
CA LEU A 51 2.19 8.10 -6.16
C LEU A 51 3.32 8.67 -5.30
N ARG A 52 3.09 8.66 -3.99
CA ARG A 52 4.08 9.12 -2.99
C ARG A 52 4.24 8.10 -1.89
N SER A 53 5.48 7.93 -1.45
CA SER A 53 5.83 7.05 -0.33
C SER A 53 7.09 7.50 0.39
N LEU A 54 7.36 6.88 1.53
CA LEU A 54 8.65 6.95 2.22
C LEU A 54 9.45 5.68 1.99
N ALA A 55 10.61 5.80 1.35
CA ALA A 55 11.53 4.69 1.12
C ALA A 55 12.31 4.30 2.40
N THR A 56 12.50 5.23 3.34
CA THR A 56 13.08 4.98 4.66
C THR A 56 12.23 5.60 5.76
N GLY A 57 12.34 5.08 6.98
CA GLY A 57 11.62 5.59 8.15
C GLY A 57 12.55 6.01 9.27
N VAL A 58 11.95 6.46 10.38
CA VAL A 58 12.66 6.96 11.58
C VAL A 58 12.69 5.94 12.73
N GLY A 59 12.03 4.79 12.57
CA GLY A 59 12.00 3.71 13.57
C GLY A 59 11.17 4.00 14.82
N SER A 60 10.38 5.08 14.83
CA SER A 60 9.49 5.44 15.94
C SER A 60 8.16 4.71 15.85
N ILE A 61 7.61 4.32 17.00
CA ILE A 61 6.24 3.78 17.11
C ILE A 61 5.20 4.87 17.40
N ASP A 62 5.64 6.06 17.83
CA ASP A 62 4.75 7.19 18.16
C ASP A 62 4.22 7.90 16.90
N VAL A 63 4.81 7.65 15.73
CA VAL A 63 4.42 8.23 14.42
C VAL A 63 4.38 7.17 13.32
N ARG A 64 3.20 6.57 13.13
CA ARG A 64 2.98 5.47 12.15
C ARG A 64 3.23 5.86 10.68
N THR A 65 3.17 7.15 10.37
CA THR A 65 3.36 7.65 8.99
C THR A 65 4.83 7.75 8.60
N LEU A 66 5.78 7.65 9.56
CA LEU A 66 7.21 7.79 9.31
C LEU A 66 7.95 6.46 9.27
N ASP A 67 7.29 5.45 8.71
CA ASP A 67 7.86 4.13 8.53
C ASP A 67 8.46 3.94 7.14
N ARG A 68 9.49 3.09 7.07
CA ARG A 68 9.97 2.54 5.80
C ARG A 68 8.80 1.87 5.07
N GLY A 69 8.58 2.28 3.82
CA GLY A 69 7.51 1.78 2.97
C GLY A 69 6.15 2.42 3.21
N ASN A 70 6.06 3.53 3.95
CA ASN A 70 4.78 4.21 4.16
C ASN A 70 4.23 4.76 2.84
N LEU A 71 2.94 4.54 2.58
CA LEU A 71 2.26 5.14 1.43
C LEU A 71 1.45 6.36 1.87
N VAL A 72 1.32 7.34 0.98
CA VAL A 72 0.48 8.53 1.19
C VAL A 72 -0.82 8.45 0.38
N GLY A 73 -0.80 7.73 -0.74
CA GLY A 73 -1.95 7.52 -1.64
C GLY A 73 -1.60 7.77 -3.10
N SER A 74 -2.57 7.48 -3.98
CA SER A 74 -2.54 7.78 -5.41
C SER A 74 -3.32 9.06 -5.72
N ALA A 75 -2.88 9.79 -6.75
CA ALA A 75 -3.55 10.98 -7.25
C ALA A 75 -3.66 10.93 -8.78
N LEU A 76 -4.85 11.21 -9.32
CA LEU A 76 -5.02 11.45 -10.75
C LEU A 76 -4.55 12.86 -11.08
N VAL A 77 -3.53 12.97 -11.93
CA VAL A 77 -2.83 14.21 -12.23
C VAL A 77 -2.67 14.41 -13.73
N THR A 78 -2.45 15.66 -14.13
CA THR A 78 -2.13 16.04 -15.50
C THR A 78 -1.17 17.24 -15.55
N PHE A 79 -0.46 17.41 -16.66
CA PHE A 79 0.28 18.63 -16.95
C PHE A 79 -0.55 19.59 -17.79
N ARG A 80 -0.59 20.87 -17.40
CA ARG A 80 -1.32 21.92 -18.12
C ARG A 80 -0.41 23.10 -18.40
N GLN A 81 -0.27 23.50 -19.65
CA GLN A 81 0.46 24.72 -19.97
C GLN A 81 -0.39 25.95 -19.59
N ALA A 82 0.23 26.90 -18.90
CA ALA A 82 -0.36 28.18 -18.54
C ALA A 82 0.67 29.30 -18.73
N GLY A 83 0.64 29.94 -19.91
CA GLY A 83 1.62 30.96 -20.29
C GLY A 83 3.05 30.38 -20.30
N PRO A 84 4.03 30.98 -19.58
CA PRO A 84 5.42 30.53 -19.56
C PRO A 84 5.65 29.33 -18.61
N LYS A 85 4.59 28.73 -18.07
CA LYS A 85 4.67 27.65 -17.09
C LYS A 85 3.98 26.38 -17.57
N VAL A 86 4.48 25.25 -17.09
CA VAL A 86 3.75 23.98 -17.04
C VAL A 86 3.28 23.78 -15.60
N LEU A 87 1.97 23.68 -15.40
CA LEU A 87 1.36 23.35 -14.13
C LEU A 87 1.22 21.83 -14.00
N PHE A 88 1.44 21.31 -12.80
CA PHE A 88 1.13 19.94 -12.44
C PHE A 88 -0.09 19.95 -11.54
N VAL A 89 -1.20 19.41 -12.05
CA VAL A 89 -2.53 19.60 -11.48
C VAL A 89 -3.09 18.25 -11.07
N GLN A 90 -3.60 18.15 -9.84
CA GLN A 90 -4.37 17.03 -9.35
C GLN A 90 -5.87 17.29 -9.53
N LYS A 91 -6.56 16.33 -10.14
CA LYS A 91 -8.01 16.35 -10.33
C LYS A 91 -8.74 15.94 -9.06
N ASN A 92 -9.94 16.46 -8.87
CA ASN A 92 -10.80 16.10 -7.76
C ASN A 92 -11.83 15.05 -8.23
N LEU A 93 -11.62 13.79 -7.86
CA LEU A 93 -12.50 12.68 -8.24
C LEU A 93 -13.59 12.38 -7.21
N ALA A 94 -13.64 13.12 -6.10
CA ALA A 94 -14.68 12.93 -5.09
C ALA A 94 -16.07 13.39 -5.56
N PHE A 95 -16.13 14.20 -6.63
CA PHE A 95 -17.36 14.70 -7.24
C PHE A 95 -17.24 14.55 -8.75
N ARG A 96 -18.12 13.77 -9.37
CA ARG A 96 -18.04 13.41 -10.79
C ARG A 96 -19.40 12.93 -11.31
N SER A 97 -19.45 12.52 -12.58
CA SER A 97 -20.61 11.86 -13.19
C SER A 97 -20.18 10.51 -13.76
N THR A 98 -21.04 9.49 -13.68
CA THR A 98 -20.85 8.21 -14.41
C THR A 98 -21.55 8.18 -15.77
N THR A 99 -22.25 9.26 -16.14
CA THR A 99 -22.89 9.39 -17.47
C THR A 99 -21.91 9.92 -18.51
N ASP A 100 -22.23 9.72 -19.79
CA ASP A 100 -21.42 10.18 -20.93
C ASP A 100 -21.60 11.68 -21.29
N SER A 101 -22.30 12.45 -20.45
CA SER A 101 -22.57 13.87 -20.72
C SER A 101 -21.35 14.75 -20.45
N LEU A 102 -20.70 15.21 -21.52
CA LEU A 102 -19.54 16.11 -21.44
C LEU A 102 -19.88 17.45 -20.79
N ASP A 103 -21.06 18.02 -21.08
CA ASP A 103 -21.46 19.31 -20.49
C ASP A 103 -21.66 19.21 -18.97
N LEU A 104 -22.22 18.09 -18.50
CA LEU A 104 -22.35 17.81 -17.07
C LEU A 104 -20.98 17.62 -16.43
N ALA A 105 -20.10 16.83 -17.06
CA ALA A 105 -18.74 16.62 -16.57
C ALA A 105 -17.97 17.95 -16.44
N ASN A 106 -18.08 18.84 -17.43
CA ASN A 106 -17.48 20.17 -17.42
C ASN A 106 -18.06 21.04 -16.28
N SER A 107 -19.38 21.07 -16.14
CA SER A 107 -20.04 21.83 -15.06
C SER A 107 -19.60 21.38 -13.67
N ILE A 108 -19.42 20.07 -13.46
CA ILE A 108 -18.88 19.52 -12.21
C ILE A 108 -17.43 19.97 -12.01
N GLN A 109 -16.59 19.87 -13.04
CA GLN A 109 -15.19 20.30 -12.98
C GLN A 109 -15.06 21.80 -12.65
N GLU A 110 -15.95 22.64 -13.18
CA GLU A 110 -16.01 24.08 -12.86
C GLU A 110 -16.51 24.35 -11.43
N SER A 111 -17.33 23.45 -10.89
CA SER A 111 -17.94 23.58 -9.56
C SER A 111 -17.03 23.13 -8.41
N PHE A 112 -16.05 22.27 -8.68
CA PHE A 112 -15.15 21.71 -7.66
C PHE A 112 -13.68 22.01 -7.95
N ALA A 113 -12.97 22.52 -6.95
CA ALA A 113 -11.58 22.92 -7.10
C ALA A 113 -10.64 21.76 -7.45
N GLU A 114 -9.75 22.00 -8.41
CA GLU A 114 -8.53 21.22 -8.64
C GLU A 114 -7.41 21.72 -7.71
N SER A 115 -6.33 20.94 -7.57
CA SER A 115 -5.14 21.34 -6.81
C SER A 115 -3.93 21.49 -7.73
N VAL A 116 -3.35 22.68 -7.82
CA VAL A 116 -2.06 22.88 -8.50
C VAL A 116 -0.94 22.43 -7.56
N LEU A 117 -0.45 21.22 -7.80
CA LEU A 117 0.62 20.62 -7.01
C LEU A 117 1.99 21.20 -7.38
N GLY A 118 2.20 21.64 -8.62
CA GLY A 118 3.48 22.18 -9.07
C GLY A 118 3.30 23.20 -10.18
N ALA A 119 4.28 24.10 -10.33
CA ALA A 119 4.32 25.07 -11.40
C ALA A 119 5.77 25.29 -11.83
N PHE A 120 6.10 24.90 -13.05
CA PHE A 120 7.47 24.88 -13.55
C PHE A 120 7.63 25.89 -14.67
N MET A 121 8.66 26.71 -14.62
CA MET A 121 9.00 27.60 -15.74
C MET A 121 9.52 26.77 -16.91
N ILE A 122 9.10 27.13 -18.13
CA ILE A 122 9.60 26.50 -19.36
C ILE A 122 11.00 27.04 -19.64
N GLU A 123 12.00 26.18 -19.62
CA GLU A 123 13.40 26.53 -19.90
C GLU A 123 13.73 26.49 -21.39
N ALA A 124 13.07 25.59 -22.11
CA ALA A 124 13.12 25.43 -23.55
C ALA A 124 11.87 24.67 -24.03
N GLN A 125 11.53 24.84 -25.30
CA GLN A 125 10.44 24.12 -25.94
C GLN A 125 10.89 23.69 -27.35
N GLU A 126 10.55 22.46 -27.73
CA GLU A 126 10.83 21.92 -29.06
C GLU A 126 9.72 20.96 -29.44
N GLU A 127 9.08 21.15 -30.60
CA GLU A 127 8.09 20.20 -31.17
C GLU A 127 6.98 19.78 -30.20
N GLY A 128 6.45 20.72 -29.40
CA GLY A 128 5.41 20.42 -28.40
C GLY A 128 5.91 19.75 -27.12
N ARG A 129 7.22 19.56 -26.97
CA ARG A 129 7.89 19.13 -25.74
C ARG A 129 8.38 20.34 -24.95
N PHE A 130 8.25 20.29 -23.64
CA PHE A 130 8.65 21.35 -22.72
C PHE A 130 9.72 20.82 -21.78
N LEU A 131 10.85 21.53 -21.70
CA LEU A 131 11.90 21.27 -20.72
C LEU A 131 11.62 22.12 -19.49
N VAL A 132 11.43 21.48 -18.35
CA VAL A 132 11.07 22.17 -17.10
C VAL A 132 11.90 21.66 -15.92
N ASP A 133 12.36 22.56 -15.06
CA ASP A 133 13.04 22.19 -13.83
C ASP A 133 12.01 21.79 -12.76
N ALA A 134 12.06 20.53 -12.32
CA ALA A 134 11.18 19.99 -11.30
C ALA A 134 11.91 19.68 -9.98
N THR A 135 13.16 20.10 -9.82
CA THR A 135 14.01 19.74 -8.68
C THR A 135 13.35 20.09 -7.34
N ASN A 136 12.94 21.34 -7.17
CA ASN A 136 12.30 21.81 -5.93
C ASN A 136 10.95 21.16 -5.65
N PHE A 137 10.28 20.64 -6.68
CA PHE A 137 9.04 19.90 -6.51
C PHE A 137 9.26 18.52 -5.88
N PHE A 138 10.40 17.88 -6.14
CA PHE A 138 10.75 16.61 -5.50
C PHE A 138 11.37 16.81 -4.11
N LEU A 139 12.05 17.94 -3.88
CA LEU A 139 12.69 18.26 -2.60
C LEU A 139 11.73 18.75 -1.50
N ARG A 140 10.46 19.02 -1.82
CA ARG A 140 9.46 19.39 -0.81
C ARG A 140 9.06 18.21 0.06
N ASP A 141 8.56 18.51 1.26
CA ASP A 141 7.88 17.54 2.12
C ASP A 141 6.50 17.18 1.55
N SER A 142 6.47 16.24 0.60
CA SER A 142 5.25 15.80 -0.08
C SER A 142 4.53 14.68 0.66
N THR A 143 5.18 14.09 1.67
CA THR A 143 4.66 13.02 2.52
C THR A 143 4.14 13.51 3.87
N GLY A 144 4.32 14.80 4.19
CA GLY A 144 3.74 15.43 5.38
C GLY A 144 4.46 15.05 6.66
N ILE A 145 5.79 14.92 6.60
CA ILE A 145 6.65 14.56 7.72
C ILE A 145 6.53 15.59 8.84
N VAL A 146 6.68 16.87 8.53
CA VAL A 146 6.62 17.96 9.52
C VAL A 146 5.26 17.97 10.22
N THR A 147 4.18 17.84 9.44
CA THR A 147 2.82 17.76 9.98
C THR A 147 2.65 16.55 10.88
N SER A 148 3.12 15.37 10.45
CA SER A 148 3.01 14.12 11.21
C SER A 148 3.72 14.20 12.57
N ILE A 149 4.95 14.71 12.59
CA ILE A 149 5.75 14.87 13.83
C ILE A 149 5.06 15.85 14.78
N LYS A 150 4.59 16.98 14.25
CA LYS A 150 3.91 18.01 15.03
C LYS A 150 2.61 17.48 15.63
N SER A 151 1.80 16.78 14.84
CA SER A 151 0.54 16.16 15.30
C SER A 151 0.75 15.11 16.38
N ALA A 152 1.90 14.42 16.38
CA ALA A 152 2.27 13.47 17.42
C ALA A 152 3.02 14.09 18.61
N ALA A 153 3.17 15.42 18.65
CA ALA A 153 3.88 16.16 19.71
C ALA A 153 5.33 15.67 19.93
N LEU A 154 6.04 15.33 18.85
CA LEU A 154 7.41 14.80 18.92
C LEU A 154 8.51 15.87 18.72
N GLY A 155 8.13 17.09 18.36
CA GLY A 155 9.02 18.25 18.23
C GLY A 155 8.59 19.17 17.09
N ASP A 156 9.31 20.28 16.95
CA ASP A 156 9.11 21.28 15.91
C ASP A 156 10.20 21.14 14.86
N PHE A 157 9.84 20.59 13.69
CA PHE A 157 10.80 20.35 12.61
C PHE A 157 10.52 21.26 11.41
N LYS A 158 11.58 21.61 10.69
CA LYS A 158 11.52 22.33 9.41
C LYS A 158 12.41 21.63 8.40
N LEU A 159 11.99 21.64 7.14
CA LEU A 159 12.80 21.15 6.04
C LEU A 159 14.09 21.99 5.94
N ASP A 160 15.21 21.30 5.88
CA ASP A 160 16.53 21.87 5.65
C ASP A 160 16.89 21.63 4.18
N GLU A 161 16.59 22.63 3.34
CA GLU A 161 16.76 22.53 1.89
C GLU A 161 18.24 22.38 1.50
N GLU A 162 19.16 23.01 2.23
CA GLU A 162 20.60 22.95 1.96
C GLU A 162 21.18 21.54 2.19
N ARG A 163 20.63 20.80 3.16
CA ARG A 163 20.99 19.40 3.46
C ARG A 163 20.08 18.37 2.78
N SER A 164 19.23 18.81 1.84
CA SER A 164 18.33 17.93 1.08
C SER A 164 18.79 17.82 -0.37
N THR A 165 18.67 16.63 -0.96
CA THR A 165 19.16 16.38 -2.32
C THR A 165 18.44 15.21 -2.99
N LEU A 166 18.58 15.08 -4.31
CA LEU A 166 18.06 13.94 -5.06
C LEU A 166 18.92 12.70 -4.81
N TYR A 167 18.28 11.55 -4.63
CA TYR A 167 18.93 10.26 -4.38
C TYR A 167 18.92 9.40 -5.64
N LEU A 168 19.93 9.61 -6.49
CA LEU A 168 20.02 8.97 -7.82
C LEU A 168 20.00 7.43 -7.85
N PRO A 169 20.55 6.67 -6.87
CA PRO A 169 20.59 5.21 -6.96
C PRO A 169 19.20 4.53 -7.11
N ARG A 170 18.12 5.22 -6.72
CA ARG A 170 16.73 4.77 -6.83
C ARG A 170 15.87 5.67 -7.71
N THR A 171 16.50 6.60 -8.42
CA THR A 171 15.86 7.43 -9.44
C THR A 171 16.00 6.74 -10.80
N LYS A 172 14.91 6.15 -11.30
CA LYS A 172 14.93 5.23 -12.45
C LYS A 172 13.74 5.47 -13.38
N THR A 173 13.91 5.14 -14.64
CA THR A 173 12.89 5.30 -15.68
C THR A 173 12.53 3.96 -16.30
N PHE A 174 11.25 3.77 -16.59
CA PHE A 174 10.68 2.59 -17.24
C PHE A 174 9.60 3.02 -18.25
N PRO A 175 9.17 2.13 -19.16
CA PRO A 175 8.18 2.49 -20.17
C PRO A 175 6.84 3.01 -19.60
N ARG A 176 6.43 2.52 -18.43
CA ARG A 176 5.12 2.84 -17.83
C ARG A 176 5.21 3.57 -16.49
N ASN A 177 6.41 3.82 -15.98
CA ASN A 177 6.62 4.56 -14.75
C ASN A 177 7.97 5.30 -14.71
N THR A 178 8.03 6.35 -13.93
CA THR A 178 9.25 7.14 -13.65
C THR A 178 9.33 7.34 -12.15
N GLU A 179 10.40 6.84 -11.56
CA GLU A 179 10.66 6.85 -10.12
C GLU A 179 11.73 7.90 -9.81
N ILE A 180 11.44 8.82 -8.90
CA ILE A 180 12.37 9.83 -8.41
C ILE A 180 12.44 9.73 -6.88
N GLU A 181 13.64 9.60 -6.33
CA GLU A 181 13.85 9.56 -4.87
C GLU A 181 14.61 10.80 -4.41
N ALA A 182 14.22 11.36 -3.28
CA ALA A 182 14.86 12.51 -2.64
C ALA A 182 15.23 12.18 -1.19
N LEU A 183 16.46 12.50 -0.80
CA LEU A 183 16.88 12.52 0.59
C LEU A 183 16.50 13.88 1.17
N LEU A 184 15.54 13.90 2.08
CA LEU A 184 15.09 15.10 2.77
C LEU A 184 15.65 15.13 4.19
N THR A 185 16.25 16.25 4.56
CA THR A 185 16.75 16.51 5.91
C THR A 185 15.87 17.54 6.60
N PHE A 186 15.57 17.32 7.87
CA PHE A 186 14.76 18.20 8.70
C PHE A 186 15.52 18.55 9.98
N ALA A 187 15.59 19.84 10.28
CA ALA A 187 16.17 20.36 11.52
C ALA A 187 15.06 20.53 12.57
N GLY A 188 15.27 19.97 13.76
CA GLY A 188 14.32 19.95 14.86
C GLY A 188 14.70 20.86 16.03
N GLU A 189 13.67 21.43 16.65
CA GLU A 189 13.69 22.05 17.97
C GLU A 189 12.68 21.36 18.88
N ASN A 190 12.83 21.51 20.20
CA ASN A 190 11.91 20.93 21.19
C ASN A 190 11.68 19.42 21.00
N VAL A 191 12.70 18.69 20.54
CA VAL A 191 12.58 17.27 20.20
C VAL A 191 12.27 16.48 21.47
N SER A 192 11.16 15.75 21.45
CA SER A 192 10.68 14.93 22.57
C SER A 192 11.68 13.83 22.94
N ASP A 193 11.74 13.46 24.23
CA ASP A 193 12.59 12.37 24.72
C ASP A 193 12.18 10.99 24.17
N LYS A 194 11.01 10.88 23.54
CA LYS A 194 10.59 9.68 22.80
C LYS A 194 11.26 9.53 21.43
N LEU A 195 11.53 10.65 20.76
CA LEU A 195 12.10 10.67 19.42
C LEU A 195 13.62 10.90 19.45
N ARG A 196 14.10 11.76 20.36
CA ARG A 196 15.51 12.14 20.49
C ARG A 196 16.47 10.93 20.51
N PRO A 197 16.21 9.82 21.23
CA PRO A 197 17.12 8.67 21.25
C PRO A 197 17.24 7.92 19.93
N LEU A 198 16.29 8.11 19.00
CA LEU A 198 16.30 7.49 17.67
C LEU A 198 17.09 8.32 16.65
N LEU A 199 17.43 9.56 16.98
CA LEU A 199 18.15 10.48 16.11
C LEU A 199 19.64 10.48 16.47
N PRO A 200 20.56 10.21 15.53
CA PRO A 200 21.99 10.14 15.83
C PRO A 200 22.58 11.37 16.53
N ASP A 201 22.13 12.58 16.19
CA ASP A 201 22.53 13.84 16.81
C ASP A 201 21.45 14.43 17.75
N GLY A 202 20.35 13.71 17.95
CA GLY A 202 19.21 14.11 18.77
C GLY A 202 18.30 15.20 18.17
N ARG A 203 18.61 15.76 16.99
CA ARG A 203 17.92 16.96 16.47
C ARG A 203 17.66 16.97 14.97
N THR A 204 18.31 16.11 14.21
CA THR A 204 18.17 16.04 12.75
C THR A 204 17.49 14.74 12.35
N ILE A 205 16.56 14.82 11.39
CA ILE A 205 15.95 13.67 10.73
C ILE A 205 16.33 13.72 9.26
N SER A 206 16.86 12.63 8.72
CA SER A 206 17.02 12.47 7.27
C SER A 206 16.31 11.22 6.79
N VAL A 207 15.38 11.37 5.85
CA VAL A 207 14.57 10.28 5.29
C VAL A 207 14.49 10.38 3.78
N ARG A 208 14.35 9.23 3.11
CA ARG A 208 14.16 9.19 1.66
C ARG A 208 12.67 9.16 1.33
N GLN A 209 12.23 10.17 0.60
CA GLN A 209 10.91 10.29 0.02
C GLN A 209 10.94 9.83 -1.44
N HIS A 210 9.91 9.10 -1.85
CA HIS A 210 9.83 8.49 -3.17
C HIS A 210 8.60 9.01 -3.93
N HIS A 211 8.81 9.32 -5.19
CA HIS A 211 7.83 9.84 -6.13
C HIS A 211 7.73 8.91 -7.33
N SER A 212 6.52 8.48 -7.66
CA SER A 212 6.26 7.66 -8.84
C SER A 212 5.27 8.37 -9.75
N PHE A 213 5.66 8.56 -11.02
CA PHE A 213 4.72 8.90 -12.08
C PHE A 213 4.41 7.64 -12.87
N VAL A 214 3.13 7.26 -12.96
CA VAL A 214 2.72 5.95 -13.47
C VAL A 214 1.62 6.11 -14.51
N ALA A 215 1.78 5.45 -15.65
CA ALA A 215 0.75 5.37 -16.67
C ALA A 215 -0.53 4.74 -16.11
N LEU A 216 -1.69 5.25 -16.52
CA LEU A 216 -2.99 4.67 -16.14
C LEU A 216 -3.06 3.19 -16.56
N PRO A 217 -3.76 2.33 -15.80
CA PRO A 217 -4.09 0.98 -16.25
C PRO A 217 -4.77 0.99 -17.63
N GLU A 218 -4.68 -0.13 -18.34
CA GLU A 218 -5.39 -0.33 -19.62
C GLU A 218 -6.90 -0.25 -19.43
N ASP A 219 -7.68 0.01 -20.48
CA ASP A 219 -9.14 0.04 -20.37
C ASP A 219 -9.73 -1.36 -20.09
N GLY A 220 -11.04 -1.43 -19.88
CA GLY A 220 -11.80 -2.68 -19.71
C GLY A 220 -11.87 -3.23 -18.28
N TYR A 221 -11.48 -2.44 -17.28
CA TYR A 221 -11.76 -2.76 -15.88
C TYR A 221 -13.17 -2.31 -15.50
N GLU A 222 -13.99 -3.25 -15.03
CA GLU A 222 -15.32 -2.96 -14.51
C GLU A 222 -15.29 -2.78 -12.99
N PRO A 223 -15.68 -1.62 -12.45
CA PRO A 223 -15.80 -1.42 -11.00
C PRO A 223 -16.90 -2.30 -10.40
N ARG A 224 -16.74 -2.72 -9.15
CA ARG A 224 -17.74 -3.52 -8.42
C ARG A 224 -18.30 -2.73 -7.24
N LYS A 225 -19.62 -2.64 -7.18
CA LYS A 225 -20.33 -1.97 -6.07
C LYS A 225 -20.03 -2.66 -4.74
N LEU A 226 -19.85 -1.85 -3.71
CA LEU A 226 -19.78 -2.33 -2.34
C LEU A 226 -21.11 -2.93 -1.91
N ASP A 227 -21.05 -4.06 -1.21
CA ASP A 227 -22.18 -4.59 -0.44
C ASP A 227 -21.84 -4.61 1.06
N PRO A 228 -22.54 -3.82 1.89
CA PRO A 228 -22.24 -3.73 3.31
C PRO A 228 -22.48 -5.04 4.08
N ARG A 229 -23.23 -6.01 3.53
CA ARG A 229 -23.45 -7.32 4.16
C ARG A 229 -22.22 -8.23 4.07
N VAL A 230 -21.32 -7.97 3.12
CA VAL A 230 -20.03 -8.67 2.97
C VAL A 230 -18.90 -7.85 3.58
N GLY A 231 -18.94 -6.53 3.40
CA GLY A 231 -17.92 -5.62 3.92
C GLY A 231 -16.63 -5.57 3.11
N ALA A 232 -16.48 -6.36 2.04
CA ALA A 232 -15.30 -6.29 1.17
C ALA A 232 -15.13 -4.85 0.66
N GLY A 233 -14.01 -4.20 0.96
CA GLY A 233 -13.76 -2.78 0.68
C GLY A 233 -14.05 -1.80 1.82
N MET A 234 -14.58 -2.19 2.99
CA MET A 234 -14.95 -1.28 4.09
C MET A 234 -13.95 -1.26 5.26
N THR A 235 -12.98 -0.35 5.32
CA THR A 235 -12.02 -0.33 6.47
C THR A 235 -12.02 0.97 7.31
N TRP A 236 -11.36 0.86 8.46
CA TRP A 236 -11.33 1.73 9.65
C TRP A 236 -10.61 3.08 9.49
N LEU A 237 -9.52 3.14 8.69
CA LEU A 237 -8.54 4.23 8.79
C LEU A 237 -8.91 5.49 7.97
N GLY A 238 -10.19 5.86 7.94
CA GLY A 238 -10.68 7.06 7.26
C GLY A 238 -10.65 6.97 5.73
N LYS A 239 -10.71 8.14 5.07
CA LYS A 239 -10.83 8.25 3.60
C LYS A 239 -9.73 7.54 2.80
N THR A 240 -8.57 7.28 3.41
CA THR A 240 -7.42 6.65 2.73
C THR A 240 -7.54 5.14 2.61
N PHE A 241 -8.45 4.50 3.35
CA PHE A 241 -8.52 3.05 3.38
C PHE A 241 -9.94 2.51 3.13
N GLY A 242 -11.00 3.30 3.37
CA GLY A 242 -12.39 2.91 3.15
C GLY A 242 -12.74 2.58 1.69
N PRO A 243 -14.01 2.24 1.39
CA PRO A 243 -14.40 1.92 0.03
C PRO A 243 -14.16 3.13 -0.85
N MET A 244 -13.86 2.89 -2.12
CA MET A 244 -13.76 3.98 -3.08
C MET A 244 -15.12 4.68 -3.16
N SER A 245 -15.19 5.92 -2.67
CA SER A 245 -16.44 6.66 -2.52
C SER A 245 -16.37 7.99 -3.27
N PHE A 246 -17.45 8.33 -3.98
CA PHE A 246 -17.58 9.59 -4.68
C PHE A 246 -19.06 9.98 -4.82
N LYS A 247 -19.30 11.27 -5.06
CA LYS A 247 -20.62 11.80 -5.40
C LYS A 247 -20.80 11.80 -6.90
N ASP A 248 -21.78 11.04 -7.38
CA ASP A 248 -22.24 10.98 -8.75
C ASP A 248 -23.38 11.98 -8.98
N TYR A 249 -23.07 13.07 -9.68
CA TYR A 249 -24.04 14.11 -10.05
C TYR A 249 -24.84 13.75 -11.31
N GLY A 250 -24.55 12.61 -11.94
CA GLY A 250 -25.38 12.02 -12.98
C GLY A 250 -26.55 11.20 -12.42
N ALA A 251 -26.58 10.93 -11.12
CA ALA A 251 -27.65 10.16 -10.47
C ALA A 251 -29.01 10.87 -10.60
N ASN A 252 -30.10 10.08 -10.64
CA ASN A 252 -31.45 10.63 -10.69
C ASN A 252 -31.80 11.34 -9.37
N PHE A 253 -32.75 12.30 -9.40
CA PHE A 253 -33.11 13.11 -8.23
C PHE A 253 -33.67 12.29 -7.05
N ASN A 254 -34.16 11.08 -7.32
CA ASN A 254 -34.71 10.16 -6.33
C ASN A 254 -33.71 9.09 -5.87
N GLU A 255 -32.46 9.16 -6.34
CA GLU A 255 -31.39 8.23 -5.99
C GLU A 255 -30.33 8.92 -5.13
N SER A 256 -29.53 8.11 -4.41
CA SER A 256 -28.37 8.62 -3.69
C SER A 256 -27.29 9.03 -4.69
N THR A 257 -26.71 10.21 -4.50
CA THR A 257 -25.49 10.61 -5.23
C THR A 257 -24.25 9.88 -4.71
N GLU A 258 -24.29 9.32 -3.49
CA GLU A 258 -23.16 8.59 -2.94
C GLU A 258 -23.01 7.23 -3.63
N VAL A 259 -21.87 7.02 -4.28
CA VAL A 259 -21.49 5.76 -4.93
C VAL A 259 -20.29 5.19 -4.20
N GLN A 260 -20.34 3.89 -3.87
CA GLN A 260 -19.26 3.18 -3.21
C GLN A 260 -18.89 1.91 -3.99
N TRP A 261 -17.60 1.80 -4.33
CA TRP A 261 -17.01 0.64 -5.00
C TRP A 261 -15.95 -0.02 -4.13
N ILE A 262 -15.75 -1.32 -4.34
CA ILE A 262 -14.67 -2.07 -3.69
C ILE A 262 -13.35 -1.85 -4.43
N HIS A 263 -12.26 -1.92 -3.68
CA HIS A 263 -10.92 -2.02 -4.27
C HIS A 263 -10.64 -3.47 -4.63
N ARG A 264 -10.24 -3.77 -5.87
CA ARG A 264 -9.85 -5.13 -6.25
C ARG A 264 -8.81 -5.17 -7.36
N TRP A 265 -8.05 -6.25 -7.40
CA TRP A 265 -7.14 -6.54 -8.50
C TRP A 265 -7.90 -6.94 -9.77
N ARG A 266 -7.40 -6.58 -10.94
CA ARG A 266 -7.94 -7.11 -12.20
C ARG A 266 -7.52 -8.56 -12.39
N LEU A 267 -8.49 -9.48 -12.33
CA LEU A 267 -8.30 -10.89 -12.62
C LEU A 267 -9.22 -11.34 -13.76
N GLU A 268 -8.62 -11.83 -14.82
CA GLU A 268 -9.30 -12.39 -15.99
C GLU A 268 -8.79 -13.80 -16.22
N LYS A 269 -9.68 -14.76 -16.51
CA LYS A 269 -9.28 -16.14 -16.76
C LYS A 269 -8.53 -16.24 -18.09
N LYS A 270 -7.39 -16.93 -18.08
CA LYS A 270 -6.69 -17.33 -19.31
C LYS A 270 -7.55 -18.22 -20.22
N ASN A 271 -8.40 -19.08 -19.62
CA ASN A 271 -9.39 -19.89 -20.32
C ASN A 271 -10.77 -19.61 -19.72
N PRO A 272 -11.58 -18.71 -20.31
CA PRO A 272 -12.85 -18.27 -19.74
C PRO A 272 -13.89 -19.40 -19.66
N ASP A 273 -13.86 -20.36 -20.58
CA ASP A 273 -14.82 -21.48 -20.64
C ASP A 273 -14.60 -22.54 -19.55
N ARG A 274 -13.49 -22.47 -18.82
CA ARG A 274 -13.20 -23.43 -17.74
C ARG A 274 -13.77 -22.92 -16.41
N PRO A 275 -14.38 -23.80 -15.59
CA PRO A 275 -14.81 -23.43 -14.24
C PRO A 275 -13.68 -22.85 -13.39
N ILE A 276 -12.48 -23.42 -13.52
CA ILE A 276 -11.25 -22.93 -12.87
C ILE A 276 -10.15 -22.73 -13.93
N SER A 277 -9.50 -21.57 -13.93
CA SER A 277 -8.37 -21.26 -14.81
C SER A 277 -7.32 -20.42 -14.07
N GLU A 278 -6.08 -20.45 -14.54
CA GLU A 278 -5.10 -19.42 -14.13
C GLU A 278 -5.56 -18.06 -14.64
N PRO A 279 -5.25 -16.97 -13.92
CA PRO A 279 -5.46 -15.64 -14.43
C PRO A 279 -4.47 -15.29 -15.55
N ILE A 280 -4.83 -14.37 -16.43
CA ILE A 280 -3.90 -13.78 -17.41
C ILE A 280 -2.76 -13.07 -16.68
N ARG A 281 -3.09 -12.29 -15.65
CA ARG A 281 -2.16 -11.60 -14.77
C ARG A 281 -2.35 -12.05 -13.32
N PRO A 282 -1.47 -12.91 -12.77
CA PRO A 282 -1.53 -13.27 -11.36
C PRO A 282 -1.10 -12.11 -10.47
N ILE A 283 -1.58 -12.10 -9.22
CA ILE A 283 -1.16 -11.17 -8.18
C ILE A 283 0.16 -11.70 -7.61
N VAL A 284 1.26 -11.00 -7.89
CA VAL A 284 2.61 -11.43 -7.47
C VAL A 284 3.09 -10.56 -6.33
N TYR A 285 3.29 -11.16 -5.15
CA TYR A 285 3.97 -10.54 -4.02
C TYR A 285 5.44 -10.93 -3.97
N TYR A 286 6.30 -9.96 -3.67
CA TYR A 286 7.73 -10.13 -3.50
C TYR A 286 8.11 -10.01 -2.03
N LEU A 287 8.78 -11.02 -1.49
CA LEU A 287 9.32 -10.98 -0.13
C LEU A 287 10.59 -10.13 -0.11
N ASP A 288 10.63 -9.18 0.82
CA ASP A 288 11.83 -8.43 1.11
C ASP A 288 12.97 -9.38 1.51
N ARG A 289 14.14 -9.17 0.90
CA ARG A 289 15.32 -10.01 1.14
C ARG A 289 15.84 -9.90 2.58
N GLY A 290 15.49 -8.82 3.28
CA GLY A 290 15.84 -8.62 4.69
C GLY A 290 15.03 -9.46 5.67
N ILE A 291 13.97 -10.16 5.23
CA ILE A 291 13.23 -11.09 6.10
C ILE A 291 14.13 -12.33 6.35
N PRO A 292 14.50 -12.63 7.61
CA PRO A 292 15.33 -13.79 7.89
C PRO A 292 14.53 -15.10 7.76
N GLU A 293 15.20 -16.21 7.48
CA GLU A 293 14.60 -17.54 7.70
C GLU A 293 14.59 -17.87 9.19
N PRO A 294 13.61 -18.65 9.70
CA PRO A 294 12.50 -19.29 8.98
C PRO A 294 11.24 -18.41 8.80
N ILE A 295 11.26 -17.17 9.30
CA ILE A 295 10.14 -16.21 9.24
C ILE A 295 9.68 -16.00 7.79
N ARG A 296 10.63 -15.84 6.85
CA ARG A 296 10.34 -15.64 5.43
C ARG A 296 9.55 -16.79 4.82
N SER A 297 9.87 -18.03 5.17
CA SER A 297 9.11 -19.22 4.74
C SER A 297 7.68 -19.23 5.30
N ALA A 298 7.49 -18.88 6.58
CA ALA A 298 6.16 -18.79 7.17
C ALA A 298 5.29 -17.68 6.54
N MET A 299 5.89 -16.51 6.27
CA MET A 299 5.22 -15.42 5.56
C MET A 299 4.78 -15.84 4.15
N ARG A 300 5.66 -16.52 3.42
CA ARG A 300 5.37 -17.05 2.09
C ARG A 300 4.15 -17.95 2.10
N GLU A 301 4.08 -18.86 3.05
CA GLU A 301 2.96 -19.78 3.20
C GLU A 301 1.65 -19.04 3.52
N GLY A 302 1.68 -18.15 4.52
CA GLY A 302 0.49 -17.37 4.91
C GLY A 302 -0.09 -16.56 3.76
N ALA A 303 0.76 -15.94 2.93
CA ALA A 303 0.32 -15.24 1.73
C ALA A 303 -0.35 -16.18 0.70
N LEU A 304 0.13 -17.41 0.56
CA LEU A 304 -0.39 -18.39 -0.40
C LEU A 304 -1.73 -19.01 0.02
N TRP A 305 -2.13 -18.91 1.28
CA TRP A 305 -3.44 -19.41 1.76
C TRP A 305 -4.62 -18.82 0.97
N TRP A 306 -4.48 -17.59 0.47
CA TRP A 306 -5.51 -16.94 -0.36
C TRP A 306 -5.88 -17.70 -1.62
N ASN A 307 -5.00 -18.55 -2.16
CA ASN A 307 -5.33 -19.39 -3.32
C ASN A 307 -6.51 -20.34 -3.05
N VAL A 308 -6.74 -20.77 -1.79
CA VAL A 308 -7.91 -21.59 -1.42
C VAL A 308 -9.22 -20.85 -1.73
N ALA A 309 -9.27 -19.55 -1.42
CA ALA A 309 -10.44 -18.73 -1.69
C ALA A 309 -10.55 -18.35 -3.17
N PHE A 310 -9.42 -18.06 -3.83
CA PHE A 310 -9.40 -17.75 -5.26
C PHE A 310 -9.84 -18.94 -6.12
N GLU A 311 -9.49 -20.17 -5.75
CA GLU A 311 -9.95 -21.37 -6.46
C GLU A 311 -11.47 -21.49 -6.43
N LYS A 312 -12.11 -21.15 -5.30
CA LYS A 312 -13.57 -21.08 -5.18
C LYS A 312 -14.18 -19.96 -6.02
N ALA A 313 -13.45 -18.87 -6.24
CA ALA A 313 -13.84 -17.81 -7.18
C ALA A 313 -13.53 -18.16 -8.66
N GLY A 314 -12.94 -19.32 -8.93
CA GLY A 314 -12.63 -19.82 -10.28
C GLY A 314 -11.20 -19.56 -10.76
N PHE A 315 -10.30 -19.14 -9.88
CA PHE A 315 -8.90 -18.87 -10.22
C PHE A 315 -7.94 -19.80 -9.48
N LYS A 316 -7.18 -20.62 -10.21
CA LYS A 316 -6.05 -21.35 -9.62
C LYS A 316 -4.77 -20.53 -9.74
N ASN A 317 -3.86 -20.63 -8.77
CA ASN A 317 -2.59 -19.91 -8.75
C ASN A 317 -2.75 -18.39 -8.94
N ALA A 318 -3.82 -17.81 -8.41
CA ALA A 318 -4.10 -16.38 -8.52
C ALA A 318 -3.07 -15.54 -7.77
N VAL A 319 -2.65 -16.01 -6.59
CA VAL A 319 -1.62 -15.38 -5.77
C VAL A 319 -0.32 -16.15 -5.92
N GLN A 320 0.76 -15.43 -6.21
CA GLN A 320 2.11 -15.97 -6.28
C GLN A 320 3.03 -15.19 -5.36
N VAL A 321 3.99 -15.87 -4.76
CA VAL A 321 4.99 -15.26 -3.90
C VAL A 321 6.38 -15.54 -4.47
N ARG A 322 7.24 -14.53 -4.54
CA ARG A 322 8.61 -14.62 -5.05
C ARG A 322 9.55 -13.88 -4.12
N ASP A 323 10.85 -14.13 -4.20
CA ASP A 323 11.81 -13.24 -3.53
C ASP A 323 12.01 -12.00 -4.38
N LEU A 324 12.15 -10.84 -3.74
CA LEU A 324 12.49 -9.61 -4.45
C LEU A 324 13.85 -9.77 -5.17
N PRO A 325 13.94 -9.45 -6.48
CA PRO A 325 15.21 -9.44 -7.20
C PRO A 325 16.21 -8.48 -6.52
N LYS A 326 17.51 -8.82 -6.58
CA LYS A 326 18.56 -8.06 -5.85
C LYS A 326 18.59 -6.57 -6.21
N ASP A 327 18.39 -6.24 -7.48
CA ASP A 327 18.49 -4.86 -7.98
C ASP A 327 17.12 -4.16 -8.11
N ALA A 328 16.04 -4.86 -7.76
CA ALA A 328 14.70 -4.28 -7.75
C ALA A 328 14.59 -3.24 -6.62
N ASP A 329 13.76 -2.23 -6.88
CA ASP A 329 13.41 -1.23 -5.87
C ASP A 329 12.12 -1.65 -5.18
N PRO A 330 12.11 -1.80 -3.85
CA PRO A 330 10.89 -2.07 -3.12
C PRO A 330 9.79 -1.00 -3.29
N MET A 331 10.15 0.25 -3.62
CA MET A 331 9.19 1.34 -3.80
C MET A 331 8.58 1.41 -5.20
N ASP A 332 9.28 0.90 -6.22
CA ASP A 332 8.80 0.85 -7.60
C ASP A 332 7.43 0.15 -7.70
N VAL A 333 6.50 0.77 -8.40
CA VAL A 333 5.10 0.32 -8.53
C VAL A 333 4.98 -1.06 -9.17
N ARG A 334 5.98 -1.49 -9.95
CA ARG A 334 5.99 -2.80 -10.64
C ARG A 334 6.11 -3.99 -9.68
N TYR A 335 6.47 -3.76 -8.42
CA TYR A 335 6.64 -4.81 -7.42
C TYR A 335 5.67 -4.61 -6.26
N SER A 336 4.73 -5.52 -6.07
CA SER A 336 3.99 -5.60 -4.81
C SER A 336 4.88 -6.26 -3.76
N VAL A 337 5.23 -5.58 -2.66
CA VAL A 337 6.28 -6.06 -1.74
C VAL A 337 5.75 -6.29 -0.33
N ILE A 338 6.11 -7.43 0.24
CA ILE A 338 6.00 -7.72 1.68
C ILE A 338 7.30 -7.30 2.35
N GLN A 339 7.31 -6.13 2.97
CA GLN A 339 8.52 -5.51 3.53
C GLN A 339 8.72 -5.83 5.00
N TRP A 340 9.99 -6.03 5.39
CA TRP A 340 10.38 -6.18 6.79
C TRP A 340 10.72 -4.82 7.39
N VAL A 341 10.05 -4.41 8.46
CA VAL A 341 10.21 -3.09 9.06
C VAL A 341 10.73 -3.21 10.50
N HIS A 342 11.82 -2.49 10.77
CA HIS A 342 12.41 -2.36 12.09
C HIS A 342 12.01 -1.04 12.74
N ARG A 343 11.71 -1.12 14.03
CA ARG A 343 11.36 0.00 14.91
C ARG A 343 12.05 -0.20 16.25
N ALA A 344 12.09 0.82 17.08
CA ALA A 344 12.66 0.72 18.42
C ALA A 344 11.87 -0.24 19.33
N GLU A 345 10.55 -0.33 19.09
CA GLU A 345 9.62 -1.15 19.86
C GLU A 345 8.57 -1.79 18.93
N ARG A 346 7.61 -2.53 19.52
CA ARG A 346 6.51 -3.16 18.79
C ARG A 346 5.68 -2.12 18.04
N GLY A 347 5.70 -2.20 16.72
CA GLY A 347 4.81 -1.45 15.84
C GLY A 347 3.65 -2.28 15.29
N TRP A 348 2.89 -1.64 14.41
CA TRP A 348 1.83 -2.28 13.64
C TRP A 348 2.40 -2.85 12.35
N SER A 349 1.84 -4.00 11.95
CA SER A 349 1.92 -4.42 10.55
C SER A 349 0.77 -3.77 9.80
N VAL A 350 1.01 -3.41 8.54
CA VAL A 350 0.03 -2.68 7.72
C VAL A 350 0.15 -3.12 6.27
N GLY A 351 -0.91 -3.71 5.74
CA GLY A 351 -1.14 -3.95 4.33
C GLY A 351 -1.83 -2.76 3.67
N LEU A 352 -1.22 -2.24 2.62
CA LEU A 352 -1.71 -1.12 1.84
C LEU A 352 -1.62 -1.41 0.35
N HIS A 353 -2.27 -0.59 -0.46
CA HIS A 353 -2.13 -0.64 -1.89
C HIS A 353 -2.19 0.74 -2.52
N TYR A 354 -1.73 0.82 -3.76
CA TYR A 354 -2.08 1.88 -4.70
C TYR A 354 -3.18 1.38 -5.63
N GLU A 355 -4.04 2.29 -6.02
CA GLU A 355 -5.19 2.05 -6.89
C GLU A 355 -5.34 3.14 -7.95
N ASP A 356 -6.07 2.83 -9.01
CA ASP A 356 -6.64 3.83 -9.91
C ASP A 356 -7.86 4.47 -9.23
N PRO A 357 -7.78 5.74 -8.80
CA PRO A 357 -8.86 6.41 -8.10
C PRO A 357 -10.05 6.74 -9.01
N ARG A 358 -10.03 6.34 -10.28
CA ARG A 358 -11.18 6.42 -11.18
C ARG A 358 -12.07 5.20 -11.08
N THR A 359 -11.52 4.03 -10.79
CA THR A 359 -12.20 2.73 -10.92
C THR A 359 -12.11 1.83 -9.69
N GLY A 360 -11.13 2.05 -8.80
CA GLY A 360 -10.84 1.16 -7.66
C GLY A 360 -10.00 -0.07 -8.06
N GLU A 361 -9.41 -0.06 -9.26
CA GLU A 361 -8.47 -1.11 -9.67
C GLU A 361 -7.17 -1.00 -8.86
N ILE A 362 -6.84 -2.06 -8.11
CA ILE A 362 -5.58 -2.15 -7.38
C ILE A 362 -4.44 -2.37 -8.37
N ILE A 363 -3.41 -1.53 -8.29
CA ILE A 363 -2.23 -1.58 -9.19
C ILE A 363 -0.98 -2.14 -8.51
N CYS A 364 -0.84 -1.98 -7.19
CA CYS A 364 0.36 -2.40 -6.45
C CYS A 364 0.05 -2.56 -4.96
N GLY A 365 0.40 -3.70 -4.36
CA GLY A 365 0.26 -3.94 -2.92
C GLY A 365 1.57 -3.72 -2.16
N LYS A 366 1.57 -2.94 -1.08
CA LYS A 366 2.74 -2.68 -0.24
C LYS A 366 2.40 -3.02 1.21
N LEU A 367 3.10 -4.01 1.76
CA LEU A 367 2.90 -4.46 3.12
C LEU A 367 4.11 -4.09 3.95
N ARG A 368 3.88 -3.63 5.16
CA ARG A 368 4.91 -3.40 6.18
C ARG A 368 4.70 -4.39 7.30
N MET A 369 5.57 -5.37 7.41
CA MET A 369 5.56 -6.39 8.44
C MET A 369 6.48 -5.95 9.58
N ASP A 370 5.92 -5.84 10.78
CA ASP A 370 6.66 -5.45 11.98
C ASP A 370 7.61 -6.56 12.45
N SER A 371 8.89 -6.23 12.56
CA SER A 371 9.91 -7.18 12.99
C SER A 371 9.87 -7.53 14.47
N HIS A 372 9.23 -6.72 15.32
CA HIS A 372 9.11 -6.99 16.75
C HIS A 372 8.01 -8.01 17.09
N ARG A 373 7.16 -8.37 16.12
CA ARG A 373 6.11 -9.36 16.30
C ARG A 373 6.63 -10.67 16.89
N VAL A 374 7.78 -11.14 16.40
CA VAL A 374 8.38 -12.39 16.88
C VAL A 374 8.74 -12.34 18.37
N ARG A 375 9.28 -11.21 18.84
CA ARG A 375 9.56 -11.01 20.27
C ARG A 375 8.29 -10.93 21.11
N THR A 376 7.22 -10.37 20.54
CA THR A 376 5.91 -10.30 21.23
C THR A 376 5.34 -11.71 21.43
N VAL A 377 5.46 -12.59 20.44
CA VAL A 377 4.96 -13.97 20.54
C VAL A 377 5.82 -14.79 21.52
N HIS A 378 7.15 -14.59 21.51
CA HIS A 378 8.04 -15.15 22.54
C HIS A 378 7.57 -14.78 23.95
N ASN A 379 7.26 -13.49 24.20
CA ASN A 379 6.80 -13.05 25.52
C ASN A 379 5.48 -13.73 25.94
N TYR A 380 4.55 -13.96 25.01
CA TYR A 380 3.34 -14.72 25.32
C TYR A 380 3.67 -16.16 25.70
N TRP A 381 4.49 -16.84 24.91
CA TRP A 381 4.95 -18.19 25.22
C TRP A 381 5.61 -18.26 26.60
N ALA A 382 6.62 -17.42 26.85
CA ALA A 382 7.37 -17.39 28.11
C ALA A 382 6.48 -17.10 29.33
N SER A 383 5.41 -16.32 29.15
CA SER A 383 4.45 -16.03 30.23
C SER A 383 3.50 -17.19 30.55
N MET A 384 3.38 -18.18 29.66
CA MET A 384 2.36 -19.24 29.72
C MET A 384 2.95 -20.62 30.01
N VAL A 385 4.24 -20.82 29.77
CA VAL A 385 4.94 -22.06 30.12
C VAL A 385 5.41 -21.99 31.59
N PRO A 386 5.12 -23.00 32.44
CA PRO A 386 5.63 -23.04 33.80
C PRO A 386 7.14 -22.88 33.84
N ALA A 387 7.66 -22.15 34.84
CA ALA A 387 9.09 -22.03 35.04
C ALA A 387 9.69 -23.43 35.17
N ILE A 388 10.62 -23.77 34.26
CA ILE A 388 11.41 -24.98 34.41
C ILE A 388 12.37 -24.70 35.57
N GLU A 389 12.14 -25.32 36.73
CA GLU A 389 13.13 -25.41 37.79
C GLU A 389 14.29 -26.28 37.29
N ASP A 390 15.28 -25.65 36.65
CA ASP A 390 16.71 -25.80 36.92
C ASP A 390 17.56 -25.12 35.83
N ASN A 391 18.33 -24.09 36.25
CA ASN A 391 19.48 -23.50 35.55
C ASN A 391 19.30 -22.86 34.15
N ALA A 392 18.20 -22.17 33.89
CA ALA A 392 17.99 -21.41 32.64
C ALA A 392 18.71 -20.03 32.58
N CYS A 393 19.91 -19.90 33.16
CA CYS A 393 20.71 -18.66 33.07
C CYS A 393 21.82 -18.70 31.99
N GLU A 394 21.97 -19.79 31.25
CA GLU A 394 22.94 -19.89 30.14
C GLU A 394 22.32 -20.55 28.90
N LYS A 395 21.59 -19.78 28.08
CA LYS A 395 21.48 -20.07 26.63
C LYS A 395 21.41 -18.76 25.84
N GLY A 396 22.57 -18.13 25.72
CA GLY A 396 22.91 -17.36 24.52
C GLY A 396 23.67 -18.26 23.54
N LEU A 397 23.37 -18.11 22.23
CA LEU A 397 24.05 -18.71 21.05
C LEU A 397 23.70 -20.19 20.77
N ASP A 398 23.41 -20.70 19.57
CA ASP A 398 23.31 -20.24 18.16
C ASP A 398 22.55 -21.39 17.36
N PRO A 399 22.51 -21.48 16.01
CA PRO A 399 21.28 -21.59 15.21
C PRO A 399 21.06 -22.97 14.53
N ILE A 400 19.90 -23.20 13.90
CA ILE A 400 19.74 -24.09 12.72
C ILE A 400 19.71 -25.64 12.89
N LEU A 401 19.75 -26.22 14.09
CA LEU A 401 19.60 -27.67 14.25
C LEU A 401 18.32 -27.96 15.05
N GLU A 402 17.14 -28.10 14.46
CA GLU A 402 16.71 -29.32 13.78
C GLU A 402 15.36 -29.06 13.08
N LEU A 403 15.40 -28.43 11.91
CA LEU A 403 14.28 -28.21 11.00
C LEU A 403 13.74 -29.55 10.47
N VAL A 404 12.88 -30.27 11.19
CA VAL A 404 12.16 -31.42 10.61
C VAL A 404 10.78 -31.62 11.22
N SER A 405 9.78 -30.86 10.76
CA SER A 405 8.56 -31.39 10.12
C SER A 405 7.41 -30.38 10.09
N THR A 406 7.53 -29.42 9.18
CA THR A 406 6.44 -28.92 8.31
C THR A 406 5.05 -28.85 8.94
N LEU A 407 4.75 -27.67 9.51
CA LEU A 407 3.44 -27.08 9.79
C LEU A 407 2.30 -28.09 10.03
N GLY A 408 2.36 -28.69 11.21
CA GLY A 408 1.33 -29.49 11.84
C GLY A 408 1.57 -29.58 13.36
N THR A 409 0.54 -29.26 14.14
CA THR A 409 0.52 -29.08 15.62
C THR A 409 1.61 -28.15 16.18
N ILE A 410 1.20 -27.07 16.86
CA ILE A 410 2.13 -26.24 17.63
C ILE A 410 2.66 -27.10 18.78
N LYS A 411 3.92 -27.54 18.67
CA LYS A 411 4.58 -28.42 19.65
C LYS A 411 5.60 -27.66 20.51
N ASP A 412 6.11 -26.56 19.98
CA ASP A 412 7.16 -25.73 20.56
C ASP A 412 6.92 -24.24 20.25
N GLU A 413 7.74 -23.40 20.88
CA GLU A 413 7.69 -21.95 20.74
C GLU A 413 7.85 -21.49 19.29
N GLU A 414 8.81 -22.07 18.56
CA GLU A 414 9.13 -21.67 17.20
C GLU A 414 7.93 -21.93 16.27
N SER A 415 7.30 -23.09 16.37
CA SER A 415 6.10 -23.45 15.61
C SER A 415 4.94 -22.51 15.91
N LEU A 416 4.77 -22.06 17.15
CA LEU A 416 3.77 -21.05 17.54
C LEU A 416 4.07 -19.70 16.86
N MET A 417 5.32 -19.25 16.90
CA MET A 417 5.78 -18.00 16.30
C MET A 417 5.60 -18.00 14.78
N LEU A 418 6.00 -19.07 14.11
CA LEU A 418 5.87 -19.23 12.66
C LEU A 418 4.40 -19.29 12.24
N GLN A 419 3.55 -20.03 12.97
CA GLN A 419 2.11 -20.03 12.71
C GLN A 419 1.52 -18.62 12.87
N ARG A 420 1.89 -17.88 13.92
CA ARG A 420 1.41 -16.51 14.11
C ARG A 420 1.85 -15.58 13.00
N GLN A 421 3.07 -15.79 12.49
CA GLN A 421 3.61 -15.01 11.39
C GLN A 421 2.89 -15.29 10.08
N ALA A 422 2.56 -16.56 9.79
CA ALA A 422 1.76 -16.93 8.62
C ALA A 422 0.36 -16.29 8.68
N VAL A 423 -0.31 -16.36 9.83
CA VAL A 423 -1.61 -15.68 10.03
C VAL A 423 -1.50 -14.17 9.86
N LEU A 424 -0.45 -13.53 10.40
CA LEU A 424 -0.24 -12.10 10.22
C LEU A 424 -0.05 -11.76 8.74
N THR A 425 0.74 -12.54 8.02
CA THR A 425 0.97 -12.28 6.60
C THR A 425 -0.30 -12.50 5.78
N ALA A 426 -1.09 -13.53 6.08
CA ALA A 426 -2.40 -13.72 5.45
C ALA A 426 -3.32 -12.52 5.68
N HIS A 427 -3.36 -12.00 6.92
CA HIS A 427 -4.11 -10.79 7.29
C HIS A 427 -3.68 -9.56 6.47
N GLU A 428 -2.39 -9.24 6.49
CA GLU A 428 -1.91 -8.05 5.76
C GLU A 428 -2.07 -8.20 4.24
N VAL A 429 -1.92 -9.42 3.69
CA VAL A 429 -2.24 -9.69 2.27
C VAL A 429 -3.73 -9.46 2.02
N GLY A 430 -4.62 -9.85 2.93
CA GLY A 430 -6.06 -9.58 2.81
C GLY A 430 -6.37 -8.10 2.63
N HIS A 431 -5.71 -7.20 3.38
CA HIS A 431 -5.83 -5.75 3.17
C HIS A 431 -5.39 -5.31 1.77
N THR A 432 -4.31 -5.90 1.24
CA THR A 432 -3.86 -5.60 -0.13
C THR A 432 -4.74 -6.20 -1.23
N LEU A 433 -5.66 -7.11 -0.88
CA LEU A 433 -6.70 -7.64 -1.77
C LEU A 433 -8.00 -6.83 -1.72
N GLY A 434 -8.07 -5.81 -0.85
CA GLY A 434 -9.25 -4.95 -0.66
C GLY A 434 -10.13 -5.35 0.54
N PHE A 435 -9.67 -6.23 1.43
CA PHE A 435 -10.49 -6.71 2.53
C PHE A 435 -10.20 -5.97 3.84
N PRO A 436 -11.23 -5.53 4.57
CA PRO A 436 -11.03 -4.91 5.86
C PRO A 436 -10.93 -5.94 6.98
N HIS A 437 -10.77 -5.42 8.20
CA HIS A 437 -10.97 -6.22 9.40
C HIS A 437 -12.40 -6.77 9.47
N ASN A 438 -12.55 -8.01 9.96
CA ASN A 438 -13.84 -8.55 10.37
C ASN A 438 -13.79 -9.00 11.83
N PHE A 439 -14.02 -8.07 12.75
CA PHE A 439 -14.03 -8.32 14.19
C PHE A 439 -15.23 -9.16 14.67
N SER A 440 -16.16 -9.52 13.79
CA SER A 440 -17.27 -10.43 14.12
C SER A 440 -16.95 -11.90 13.85
N ALA A 441 -15.77 -12.21 13.31
CA ALA A 441 -15.38 -13.55 12.91
C ALA A 441 -15.23 -14.53 14.10
N SER A 442 -14.95 -14.01 15.29
CA SER A 442 -14.91 -14.77 16.54
C SER A 442 -16.27 -15.38 16.91
N LEU A 443 -17.38 -14.77 16.47
CA LEU A 443 -18.73 -15.26 16.74
C LEU A 443 -19.06 -16.59 16.04
N TYR A 444 -18.27 -16.98 15.03
CA TYR A 444 -18.48 -18.21 14.25
C TYR A 444 -17.17 -18.98 14.01
N ASP A 445 -16.37 -19.10 15.08
CA ASP A 445 -15.19 -19.98 15.20
C ASP A 445 -14.07 -19.71 14.18
N ARG A 446 -13.36 -18.58 14.35
CA ARG A 446 -12.23 -18.16 13.48
C ARG A 446 -12.66 -18.03 12.02
N GLY A 447 -13.76 -17.31 11.84
CA GLY A 447 -14.36 -17.06 10.54
C GLY A 447 -13.48 -16.30 9.54
N SER A 448 -12.37 -15.71 9.97
CA SER A 448 -11.52 -14.87 9.13
C SER A 448 -10.10 -14.69 9.67
N VAL A 449 -9.12 -14.60 8.76
CA VAL A 449 -7.78 -14.06 9.07
C VAL A 449 -7.77 -12.56 9.31
N MET A 450 -8.85 -11.85 8.94
CA MET A 450 -9.01 -10.41 9.10
C MET A 450 -9.48 -9.98 10.49
N GLU A 451 -9.57 -10.91 11.45
CA GLU A 451 -9.79 -10.58 12.86
C GLU A 451 -8.46 -10.48 13.63
N TYR A 452 -8.46 -9.70 14.71
CA TYR A 452 -7.37 -9.74 15.68
C TYR A 452 -7.51 -10.96 16.58
N VAL A 453 -6.66 -11.96 16.33
CA VAL A 453 -6.68 -13.19 17.13
C VAL A 453 -5.70 -13.12 18.30
N ALA A 454 -6.23 -13.24 19.52
CA ALA A 454 -5.49 -13.70 20.69
C ALA A 454 -5.22 -15.22 20.57
N PRO A 455 -4.15 -15.75 21.20
CA PRO A 455 -3.91 -17.19 21.18
C PRO A 455 -5.02 -17.95 21.93
N ARG A 456 -5.65 -18.94 21.28
CA ARG A 456 -6.62 -19.84 21.93
C ARG A 456 -5.89 -21.01 22.58
N ILE A 457 -5.77 -20.98 23.90
CA ILE A 457 -4.96 -21.93 24.67
C ILE A 457 -5.87 -22.85 25.47
N LYS A 458 -5.60 -24.16 25.41
CA LYS A 458 -6.32 -25.16 26.21
C LYS A 458 -5.52 -25.47 27.46
N ILE A 459 -6.23 -25.64 28.58
CA ILE A 459 -5.63 -26.05 29.86
C ILE A 459 -6.21 -27.42 30.22
N GLY A 460 -5.34 -28.42 30.33
CA GLY A 460 -5.67 -29.76 30.77
C GLY A 460 -6.03 -29.81 32.26
N ALA A 461 -6.74 -30.86 32.68
CA ALA A 461 -7.13 -31.05 34.08
C ALA A 461 -5.93 -31.24 35.02
N ASP A 462 -4.78 -31.65 34.48
CA ASP A 462 -3.48 -31.78 35.15
C ASP A 462 -2.66 -30.48 35.12
N GLY A 463 -3.22 -29.39 34.62
CA GLY A 463 -2.54 -28.10 34.46
C GLY A 463 -1.65 -28.00 33.22
N THR A 464 -1.64 -29.00 32.34
CA THR A 464 -0.87 -28.93 31.09
C THR A 464 -1.43 -27.87 30.14
N VAL A 465 -0.54 -27.13 29.47
CA VAL A 465 -0.91 -26.08 28.52
C VAL A 465 -0.76 -26.62 27.10
N ASP A 466 -1.84 -26.60 26.33
CA ASP A 466 -1.90 -27.06 24.94
C ASP A 466 -2.09 -25.87 23.98
N PHE A 467 -1.06 -25.64 23.17
CA PHE A 467 -1.01 -24.59 22.16
C PHE A 467 -1.40 -25.06 20.76
N SER A 468 -1.78 -26.33 20.57
CA SER A 468 -2.05 -26.93 19.25
C SER A 468 -3.10 -26.18 18.40
N ASP A 469 -3.97 -25.44 19.07
CA ASP A 469 -5.03 -24.59 18.51
C ASP A 469 -4.80 -23.09 18.77
N ALA A 470 -3.59 -22.63 19.13
CA ALA A 470 -3.35 -21.24 19.52
C ALA A 470 -3.67 -20.24 18.40
N TYR A 471 -3.37 -20.57 17.14
CA TYR A 471 -3.69 -19.74 15.98
C TYR A 471 -4.33 -20.54 14.85
N GLN A 472 -5.18 -19.87 14.07
CA GLN A 472 -5.86 -20.49 12.93
C GLN A 472 -4.88 -20.98 11.86
N LYS A 473 -5.25 -22.03 11.13
CA LYS A 473 -4.48 -22.63 10.05
C LYS A 473 -5.25 -22.46 8.76
N GLY A 474 -4.82 -21.53 7.92
CA GLY A 474 -5.55 -21.19 6.70
C GLY A 474 -6.59 -20.07 6.90
N LEU A 475 -7.40 -19.90 5.86
CA LEU A 475 -8.46 -18.92 5.79
C LEU A 475 -9.76 -19.40 6.45
N GLY A 476 -10.56 -18.46 6.91
CA GLY A 476 -11.91 -18.69 7.42
C GLY A 476 -13.01 -18.54 6.35
N SER A 477 -14.25 -18.79 6.75
CA SER A 477 -15.42 -18.78 5.86
C SER A 477 -15.72 -17.39 5.28
N TRP A 478 -15.50 -16.32 6.04
CA TRP A 478 -15.69 -14.95 5.55
C TRP A 478 -14.62 -14.55 4.53
N ASP A 479 -13.37 -14.97 4.70
CA ASP A 479 -12.31 -14.70 3.73
C ASP A 479 -12.68 -15.28 2.35
N ILE A 480 -13.23 -16.49 2.36
CA ILE A 480 -13.75 -17.17 1.16
C ILE A 480 -14.92 -16.39 0.57
N LEU A 481 -15.89 -15.98 1.39
CA LEU A 481 -17.04 -15.19 0.96
C LEU A 481 -16.60 -13.88 0.31
N ALA A 482 -15.69 -13.14 0.94
CA ALA A 482 -15.17 -11.86 0.46
C ALA A 482 -14.46 -12.00 -0.89
N VAL A 483 -13.65 -13.05 -1.08
CA VAL A 483 -13.01 -13.33 -2.37
C VAL A 483 -14.04 -13.75 -3.43
N CYS A 484 -15.00 -14.61 -3.09
CA CYS A 484 -16.05 -14.99 -4.03
C CYS A 484 -16.86 -13.76 -4.47
N PHE A 485 -17.27 -12.91 -3.51
CA PHE A 485 -17.98 -11.67 -3.82
C PHE A 485 -17.15 -10.72 -4.68
N SER A 486 -15.83 -10.62 -4.46
CA SER A 486 -15.00 -9.61 -5.12
C SER A 486 -14.44 -10.04 -6.48
N TYR A 487 -14.21 -11.35 -6.67
CA TYR A 487 -13.45 -11.87 -7.81
C TYR A 487 -14.20 -12.90 -8.65
N SER A 488 -15.30 -13.48 -8.18
CA SER A 488 -16.04 -14.43 -9.03
C SER A 488 -16.58 -13.75 -10.28
N LEU A 489 -16.54 -14.49 -11.40
CA LEU A 489 -17.07 -14.06 -12.68
C LEU A 489 -18.59 -14.26 -12.71
N SER A 490 -19.30 -13.22 -13.10
CA SER A 490 -20.74 -13.25 -13.36
C SER A 490 -21.02 -13.53 -14.83
N PRO A 491 -22.16 -14.15 -15.17
CA PRO A 491 -22.65 -14.14 -16.55
C PRO A 491 -22.89 -12.70 -17.02
N PRO A 492 -22.70 -12.40 -18.33
CA PRO A 492 -22.95 -11.06 -18.87
C PRO A 492 -24.35 -10.55 -18.51
N GLY A 493 -24.42 -9.32 -17.97
CA GLY A 493 -25.69 -8.68 -17.58
C GLY A 493 -26.35 -9.26 -16.32
N LYS A 494 -25.70 -10.18 -15.59
CA LYS A 494 -26.26 -10.84 -14.39
C LYS A 494 -25.42 -10.64 -13.13
N GLU A 495 -24.58 -9.62 -13.08
CA GLU A 495 -23.70 -9.40 -11.93
C GLU A 495 -24.48 -9.22 -10.63
N GLU A 496 -25.54 -8.40 -10.62
CA GLU A 496 -26.34 -8.18 -9.42
C GLU A 496 -27.02 -9.47 -8.91
N GLU A 497 -27.65 -10.25 -9.80
CA GLU A 497 -28.26 -11.54 -9.47
C GLU A 497 -27.21 -12.52 -8.89
N HIS A 498 -26.04 -12.57 -9.51
CA HIS A 498 -24.93 -13.43 -9.10
C HIS A 498 -24.34 -13.05 -7.73
N LEU A 499 -24.08 -11.76 -7.52
CA LEU A 499 -23.56 -11.27 -6.24
C LEU A 499 -24.60 -11.46 -5.12
N GLU A 500 -25.88 -11.17 -5.36
CA GLU A 500 -26.95 -11.40 -4.39
C GLU A 500 -27.05 -12.87 -3.98
N ALA A 501 -26.86 -13.81 -4.92
CA ALA A 501 -26.84 -15.24 -4.63
C ALA A 501 -25.66 -15.63 -3.71
N ILE A 502 -24.47 -15.04 -3.94
CA ILE A 502 -23.30 -15.24 -3.07
C ILE A 502 -23.58 -14.71 -1.66
N VAL A 503 -24.12 -13.50 -1.55
CA VAL A 503 -24.44 -12.88 -0.25
C VAL A 503 -25.47 -13.71 0.51
N LYS A 504 -26.58 -14.09 -0.13
CA LYS A 504 -27.62 -14.93 0.49
C LYS A 504 -27.09 -16.28 0.96
N LYS A 505 -26.18 -16.88 0.19
CA LYS A 505 -25.53 -18.13 0.60
C LYS A 505 -24.70 -17.94 1.86
N GLY A 506 -23.84 -16.91 1.90
CA GLY A 506 -23.02 -16.61 3.08
C GLY A 506 -23.86 -16.36 4.33
N LEU A 507 -24.93 -15.57 4.21
CA LEU A 507 -25.85 -15.30 5.31
C LEU A 507 -26.57 -16.56 5.80
N LYS A 508 -26.98 -17.45 4.89
CA LYS A 508 -27.59 -18.74 5.24
C LYS A 508 -26.61 -19.68 5.96
N GLU A 509 -25.32 -19.57 5.66
CA GLU A 509 -24.24 -20.30 6.33
C GLU A 509 -23.82 -19.63 7.67
N GLY A 510 -24.47 -18.52 8.06
CA GLY A 510 -24.20 -17.81 9.31
C GLY A 510 -22.95 -16.93 9.27
N ILE A 511 -22.42 -16.62 8.09
CA ILE A 511 -21.25 -15.75 7.93
C ILE A 511 -21.70 -14.29 8.07
N LEU A 512 -21.10 -13.58 9.01
CA LEU A 512 -21.46 -12.20 9.34
C LEU A 512 -20.29 -11.25 9.10
N PHE A 513 -20.65 -10.01 8.72
CA PHE A 513 -19.78 -8.85 8.75
C PHE A 513 -20.49 -7.75 9.53
N LEU A 514 -19.79 -7.15 10.49
CA LEU A 514 -20.29 -6.02 11.26
C LEU A 514 -19.42 -4.79 10.98
N PRO A 515 -19.98 -3.72 10.39
CA PRO A 515 -19.25 -2.47 10.29
C PRO A 515 -19.08 -1.85 11.68
N GLU A 516 -18.11 -0.97 11.83
CA GLU A 516 -17.80 -0.34 13.12
C GLU A 516 -18.89 0.60 13.63
N SER A 517 -19.72 1.10 12.72
CA SER A 517 -20.93 1.84 13.05
C SER A 517 -22.00 0.97 13.72
N ASP A 518 -21.86 -0.36 13.69
CA ASP A 518 -22.75 -1.27 14.39
C ASP A 518 -22.48 -1.20 15.90
N PRO A 519 -23.50 -0.96 16.75
CA PRO A 519 -23.31 -0.80 18.19
C PRO A 519 -22.80 -2.07 18.90
N ARG A 520 -22.80 -3.22 18.23
CA ARG A 520 -22.21 -4.48 18.74
C ARG A 520 -20.70 -4.56 18.49
N TRP A 521 -20.14 -3.67 17.66
CA TRP A 521 -18.72 -3.62 17.40
C TRP A 521 -17.97 -3.06 18.63
N ASN A 522 -16.86 -3.70 18.99
CA ASN A 522 -15.96 -3.26 20.05
C ASN A 522 -14.50 -3.41 19.55
N PRO A 523 -13.64 -2.38 19.66
CA PRO A 523 -12.25 -2.44 19.21
C PRO A 523 -11.34 -3.42 19.97
N TYR A 524 -11.82 -4.06 21.06
CA TYR A 524 -11.03 -4.99 21.87
C TYR A 524 -11.86 -6.14 22.44
N ASP A 525 -11.55 -7.36 21.99
CA ASP A 525 -11.59 -8.60 22.79
C ASP A 525 -10.15 -9.11 22.91
#